data_AF-A0A2E7LE26-F1
#
_entry.id   AF-A0A2E7LE26-F1
#
_cell.length_a   1.000
_cell.length_b   1.000
_cell.length_c   1.000
_cell.angle_alpha   90.00
_cell.angle_beta   90.00
_cell.angle_gamma   90.00
#
_symmetry.space_group_name_H-M   'P 1'
#
loop_
_entity.id
_entity.type
_entity.pdbx_description
1 polymer ?
#
loop_
_entity_poly.entity_id
_entity_poly.type
_entity_poly.pdbx_seq_one_letter_code
_entity_poly.pdbx_strand_id
1 'polypeptide(L)'
;MLTGYDNQAAGVSLEKVNRFPSVGAVVAHRLGATTSAGLPNFVALPNDRQLRNRFRYTLPLQLGAACGVFDSGAIPDTTVGRYRLPTGLTLPVDISPRRLRQRRQILASLGHRNTSTAGPSTGQKWNAFRQTSYKLLAGQQGQQAFNFNREPRRLREMYDPNAMGQGTFLARRLVEAGVSCVLANSSINNSWDAHSDNFNTLKAALLPPMDQPASALLTDLQQRGMLDEVLVL
;
A
#
# COMPACT_ATOMS: atom_id res chain seq x y z
N MET A 1 -11.71 39.77 -2.00
CA MET A 1 -13.02 40.10 -2.57
C MET A 1 -13.91 38.87 -2.39
N LEU A 2 -14.90 38.94 -1.49
CA LEU A 2 -15.91 37.89 -1.25
C LEU A 2 -17.03 38.05 -2.29
N THR A 3 -16.90 37.47 -3.47
CA THR A 3 -17.96 37.54 -4.50
C THR A 3 -18.83 36.30 -4.58
N GLY A 4 -18.59 35.26 -3.78
CA GLY A 4 -19.44 34.06 -3.77
C GLY A 4 -19.58 33.35 -5.12
N TYR A 5 -18.73 33.68 -6.09
CA TYR A 5 -18.75 33.12 -7.43
C TYR A 5 -17.58 32.13 -7.56
N ASP A 6 -17.91 30.85 -7.59
CA ASP A 6 -16.94 29.76 -7.75
C ASP A 6 -16.47 29.73 -9.21
N ASN A 7 -15.19 30.02 -9.43
CA ASN A 7 -14.63 30.13 -10.77
C ASN A 7 -14.35 28.72 -11.33
N GLN A 8 -15.29 28.18 -12.11
CA GLN A 8 -15.22 26.84 -12.69
C GLN A 8 -13.99 26.59 -13.59
N ALA A 9 -13.30 27.65 -14.03
CA ALA A 9 -12.13 27.56 -14.90
C ALA A 9 -10.83 27.10 -14.18
N ALA A 10 -10.82 27.02 -12.85
CA ALA A 10 -9.62 26.64 -12.08
C ALA A 10 -9.49 25.13 -11.80
N GLY A 11 -10.27 24.26 -12.47
CA GLY A 11 -10.06 22.81 -12.44
C GLY A 11 -10.22 22.13 -11.07
N VAL A 12 -10.84 22.83 -10.11
CA VAL A 12 -11.13 22.40 -8.73
C VAL A 12 -12.57 21.90 -8.53
N SER A 13 -13.33 21.69 -9.62
CA SER A 13 -14.70 21.18 -9.48
C SER A 13 -14.71 19.83 -8.76
N LEU A 14 -15.70 19.65 -7.88
CA LEU A 14 -16.01 18.41 -7.14
C LEU A 14 -16.31 17.21 -8.07
N GLU A 15 -16.22 17.37 -9.39
CA GLU A 15 -16.36 16.30 -10.38
C GLU A 15 -15.15 15.38 -10.48
N LYS A 16 -13.99 15.73 -9.89
CA LYS A 16 -12.80 14.85 -9.84
C LYS A 16 -12.77 13.90 -8.64
N VAL A 17 -13.91 13.65 -7.99
CA VAL A 17 -14.01 12.58 -6.98
C VAL A 17 -14.38 11.29 -7.70
N ASN A 18 -13.56 10.24 -7.53
CA ASN A 18 -13.87 8.92 -8.06
C ASN A 18 -15.29 8.52 -7.62
N ARG A 19 -16.17 8.27 -8.60
CA ARG A 19 -17.54 7.81 -8.37
C ARG A 19 -17.63 6.28 -8.28
N PHE A 20 -16.60 5.60 -8.77
CA PHE A 20 -16.48 4.15 -8.76
C PHE A 20 -15.29 3.69 -7.93
N PRO A 21 -15.39 2.52 -7.27
CA PRO A 21 -14.28 1.94 -6.53
C PRO A 21 -13.05 1.72 -7.41
N SER A 22 -11.87 1.87 -6.84
CA SER A 22 -10.62 1.56 -7.53
C SER A 22 -10.52 0.08 -7.88
N VAL A 23 -9.77 -0.27 -8.93
CA VAL A 23 -9.55 -1.67 -9.35
C VAL A 23 -9.02 -2.51 -8.19
N GLY A 24 -8.03 -2.00 -7.44
CA GLY A 24 -7.50 -2.72 -6.28
C GLY A 24 -8.54 -2.96 -5.19
N ALA A 25 -9.45 -2.01 -4.95
CA ALA A 25 -10.57 -2.22 -4.03
C ALA A 25 -11.57 -3.26 -4.55
N VAL A 26 -11.82 -3.32 -5.86
CA VAL A 26 -12.65 -4.37 -6.47
C VAL A 26 -12.00 -5.75 -6.30
N VAL A 27 -10.69 -5.86 -6.53
CA VAL A 27 -9.93 -7.10 -6.34
C VAL A 27 -10.02 -7.55 -4.88
N ALA A 28 -9.75 -6.67 -3.92
CA ALA A 28 -9.87 -6.97 -2.49
C ALA A 28 -11.31 -7.33 -2.08
N HIS A 29 -12.33 -6.71 -2.68
CA HIS A 29 -13.72 -7.08 -2.41
C HIS A 29 -14.05 -8.49 -2.93
N ARG A 30 -13.53 -8.87 -4.10
CA ARG A 30 -13.83 -10.15 -4.75
C ARG A 30 -13.04 -11.32 -4.17
N LEU A 31 -11.78 -11.12 -3.83
CA LEU A 31 -10.87 -12.15 -3.32
C LEU A 31 -10.77 -12.16 -1.79
N GLY A 32 -11.44 -11.22 -1.12
CA GLY A 32 -11.38 -10.99 0.31
C GLY A 32 -10.39 -9.88 0.68
N ALA A 33 -10.66 -9.17 1.77
CA ALA A 33 -9.89 -8.00 2.17
C ALA A 33 -8.46 -8.34 2.65
N THR A 34 -8.22 -9.58 3.08
CA THR A 34 -6.94 -10.01 3.65
C THR A 34 -6.53 -11.40 3.18
N THR A 35 -5.23 -11.62 3.02
CA THR A 35 -4.64 -12.95 2.80
C THR A 35 -4.83 -13.86 4.01
N SER A 36 -4.57 -15.15 3.83
CA SER A 36 -4.45 -16.13 4.92
C SER A 36 -3.41 -15.73 5.96
N ALA A 37 -2.32 -15.07 5.53
CA ALA A 37 -1.27 -14.53 6.39
C ALA A 37 -1.66 -13.23 7.11
N GLY A 38 -2.84 -12.67 6.84
CA GLY A 38 -3.34 -11.45 7.45
C GLY A 38 -2.82 -10.15 6.82
N LEU A 39 -2.22 -10.22 5.63
CA LEU A 39 -1.85 -9.04 4.84
C LEU A 39 -3.08 -8.47 4.16
N PRO A 40 -3.23 -7.14 4.02
CA PRO A 40 -4.24 -6.54 3.17
C PRO A 40 -4.05 -6.96 1.71
N ASN A 41 -5.14 -7.28 1.01
CA ASN A 41 -5.08 -7.68 -0.40
C ASN A 41 -4.95 -6.51 -1.40
N PHE A 42 -5.06 -5.28 -0.91
CA PHE A 42 -4.78 -4.08 -1.69
C PHE A 42 -3.78 -3.19 -0.96
N VAL A 43 -2.55 -3.15 -1.47
CA VAL A 43 -1.44 -2.38 -0.88
C VAL A 43 -0.95 -1.36 -1.89
N ALA A 44 -0.61 -0.16 -1.42
CA ALA A 44 0.05 0.83 -2.24
C ALA A 44 1.37 1.29 -1.62
N LEU A 45 2.35 1.48 -2.50
CA LEU A 45 3.74 1.77 -2.20
C LEU A 45 4.00 3.23 -2.57
N PRO A 46 4.11 4.14 -1.59
CA PRO A 46 4.24 5.55 -1.86
C PRO A 46 5.68 5.89 -2.24
N ASN A 47 5.83 6.96 -3.01
CA ASN A 47 7.13 7.61 -3.15
C ASN A 47 7.34 8.56 -1.95
N ASP A 48 8.52 8.52 -1.34
CA ASP A 48 8.89 9.25 -0.12
C ASP A 48 8.78 10.78 -0.29
N ARG A 49 8.94 11.29 -1.51
CA ARG A 49 8.88 12.72 -1.84
C ARG A 49 7.48 13.22 -2.20
N GLN A 50 6.45 12.38 -2.11
CA GLN A 50 5.08 12.81 -2.31
C GLN A 50 4.57 13.61 -1.11
N LEU A 51 4.35 14.91 -1.35
CA LEU A 51 3.66 15.77 -0.41
C LEU A 51 2.14 15.60 -0.63
N ARG A 52 1.38 15.43 0.46
CA ARG A 52 -0.11 15.34 0.48
C ARG A 52 -0.69 13.96 0.12
N ASN A 53 -1.64 13.88 -0.82
CA ASN A 53 -2.38 12.65 -1.13
C ASN A 53 -1.47 11.64 -1.86
N ARG A 54 -0.88 10.72 -1.10
CA ARG A 54 0.09 9.71 -1.56
C ARG A 54 -0.49 8.76 -2.61
N PHE A 55 -1.82 8.55 -2.59
CA PHE A 55 -2.49 7.68 -3.56
C PHE A 55 -3.77 8.32 -4.07
N ARG A 56 -3.75 8.75 -5.33
CA ARG A 56 -4.94 9.22 -6.02
C ARG A 56 -5.71 8.01 -6.57
N TYR A 57 -7.03 8.14 -6.64
CA TYR A 57 -7.91 7.17 -7.30
C TYR A 57 -7.95 5.76 -6.70
N THR A 58 -7.56 5.59 -5.43
CA THR A 58 -7.52 4.30 -4.73
C THR A 58 -8.70 4.05 -3.78
N LEU A 59 -9.70 4.93 -3.77
CA LEU A 59 -10.81 4.85 -2.82
C LEU A 59 -11.66 3.57 -3.03
N PRO A 60 -12.09 2.90 -1.94
CA PRO A 60 -12.98 1.75 -2.03
C PRO A 60 -14.46 2.14 -2.20
N LEU A 61 -14.82 3.38 -1.84
CA LEU A 61 -16.18 3.91 -1.88
C LEU A 61 -17.22 2.94 -1.27
N GLN A 62 -18.21 2.53 -2.06
CA GLN A 62 -19.32 1.69 -1.61
C GLN A 62 -18.90 0.26 -1.22
N LEU A 63 -17.68 -0.19 -1.56
CA LEU A 63 -17.16 -1.53 -1.18
C LEU A 63 -16.69 -1.60 0.28
N GLY A 64 -16.67 -0.46 0.98
CA GLY A 64 -16.37 -0.39 2.40
C GLY A 64 -14.88 -0.31 2.72
N ALA A 65 -14.58 0.22 3.91
CA ALA A 65 -13.21 0.54 4.35
C ALA A 65 -12.28 -0.68 4.44
N ALA A 66 -12.83 -1.90 4.58
CA ALA A 66 -12.03 -3.12 4.60
C ALA A 66 -11.32 -3.39 3.26
N CYS A 67 -11.90 -2.94 2.15
CA CYS A 67 -11.31 -3.05 0.81
C CYS A 67 -10.45 -1.82 0.46
N GLY A 68 -10.22 -0.93 1.42
CA GLY A 68 -9.42 0.28 1.22
C GLY A 68 -7.94 -0.05 1.02
N VAL A 69 -7.26 0.84 0.31
CA VAL A 69 -5.82 0.74 0.11
C VAL A 69 -5.07 0.78 1.44
N PHE A 70 -4.11 -0.13 1.60
CA PHE A 70 -3.16 -0.10 2.69
C PHE A 70 -1.89 0.65 2.26
N ASP A 71 -1.57 1.76 2.94
CA ASP A 71 -0.32 2.51 2.73
C ASP A 71 0.85 1.77 3.38
N SER A 72 1.82 1.34 2.58
CA SER A 72 3.02 0.66 3.08
C SER A 72 4.00 1.57 3.82
N GLY A 73 3.71 2.86 3.99
CA GLY A 73 4.65 3.83 4.54
C GLY A 73 5.82 4.14 3.60
N ALA A 74 6.72 5.01 4.04
CA ALA A 74 7.89 5.41 3.26
C ALA A 74 8.81 4.22 3.00
N ILE A 75 9.23 4.08 1.74
CA ILE A 75 10.14 3.03 1.29
C ILE A 75 11.54 3.65 1.23
N PRO A 76 12.58 2.97 1.72
CA PRO A 76 13.94 3.46 1.65
C PRO A 76 14.34 3.60 0.18
N ASP A 77 15.02 4.70 -0.13
CA ASP A 77 15.62 4.96 -1.43
C ASP A 77 17.03 4.36 -1.55
N THR A 78 17.47 3.55 -0.58
CA THR A 78 18.80 2.93 -0.56
C THR A 78 18.76 1.40 -0.47
N THR A 79 19.76 0.76 -1.06
CA THR A 79 20.06 -0.67 -0.82
C THR A 79 20.76 -0.90 0.52
N VAL A 80 21.35 0.16 1.09
CA VAL A 80 22.12 0.15 2.34
C VAL A 80 21.26 0.68 3.49
N GLY A 81 20.77 -0.23 4.32
CA GLY A 81 19.95 0.11 5.48
C GLY A 81 18.91 -0.97 5.79
N ARG A 82 18.56 -1.11 7.07
CA ARG A 82 17.46 -1.99 7.48
C ARG A 82 16.15 -1.28 7.14
N TYR A 83 15.36 -1.85 6.23
CA TYR A 83 13.96 -1.47 6.09
C TYR A 83 13.30 -1.58 7.47
N ARG A 84 12.83 -0.46 8.01
CA ARG A 84 12.00 -0.45 9.19
C ARG A 84 10.57 -0.61 8.70
N LEU A 85 9.91 -1.64 9.20
CA LEU A 85 8.47 -1.77 9.08
C LEU A 85 7.81 -0.41 9.39
N PRO A 86 6.77 -0.02 8.64
CA PRO A 86 6.06 1.22 8.91
C PRO A 86 5.72 1.32 10.39
N THR A 87 5.76 2.52 10.96
CA THR A 87 5.56 2.70 12.40
C THR A 87 4.19 2.17 12.87
N GLY A 88 3.20 2.15 11.97
CA GLY A 88 1.89 1.54 12.19
C GLY A 88 1.84 0.00 12.10
N LEU A 89 2.93 -0.63 11.68
CA LEU A 89 3.15 -2.08 11.55
C LEU A 89 4.17 -2.65 12.55
N THR A 90 4.69 -1.80 13.42
CA THR A 90 5.52 -2.21 14.57
C THR A 90 4.78 -1.89 15.85
N LEU A 91 4.89 -2.76 16.85
CA LEU A 91 4.44 -2.39 18.19
C LEU A 91 5.37 -1.30 18.75
N PRO A 92 4.82 -0.26 19.39
CA PRO A 92 5.64 0.66 20.18
C PRO A 92 6.52 -0.12 21.16
N VAL A 93 7.74 0.36 21.39
CA VAL A 93 8.76 -0.36 22.18
C VAL A 93 8.26 -0.74 23.59
N ASP A 94 7.33 0.05 24.13
CA ASP A 94 6.75 -0.10 25.47
C ASP A 94 5.56 -1.08 25.53
N ILE A 95 5.16 -1.65 24.38
CA ILE A 95 4.03 -2.57 24.27
C ILE A 95 4.52 -3.96 23.92
N SER A 96 4.66 -4.82 24.93
CA SER A 96 4.95 -6.22 24.70
C SER A 96 3.77 -6.93 23.99
N PRO A 97 4.04 -7.98 23.19
CA PRO A 97 2.98 -8.79 22.57
C PRO A 97 1.97 -9.35 23.58
N ARG A 98 2.44 -9.67 24.81
CA ARG A 98 1.58 -10.12 25.91
C ARG A 98 0.62 -9.02 26.37
N ARG A 99 1.10 -7.78 26.55
CA ARG A 99 0.29 -6.62 26.95
C ARG A 99 -0.77 -6.29 25.89
N LEU A 100 -0.39 -6.37 24.61
CA LEU A 100 -1.33 -6.20 23.50
C LEU A 100 -2.43 -7.27 23.50
N ARG A 101 -2.06 -8.55 23.70
CA ARG A 101 -3.04 -9.65 23.81
C ARG A 101 -4.03 -9.44 24.96
N GLN A 102 -3.55 -9.01 26.13
CA GLN A 102 -4.41 -8.74 27.29
C GLN A 102 -5.39 -7.58 27.02
N ARG A 103 -4.92 -6.48 26.43
CA ARG A 103 -5.81 -5.36 26.03
C ARG A 103 -6.90 -5.81 25.06
N ARG A 104 -6.56 -6.70 24.11
CA ARG A 104 -7.53 -7.27 23.17
C ARG A 104 -8.58 -8.14 23.88
N GLN A 105 -8.16 -8.97 24.83
CA GLN A 105 -9.08 -9.83 25.59
C GLN A 105 -10.08 -9.00 26.40
N ILE A 106 -9.61 -7.92 27.06
CA ILE A 106 -10.49 -6.99 27.78
C ILE A 106 -11.42 -6.25 26.82
N LEU A 107 -10.93 -5.78 25.68
CA LEU A 107 -11.77 -5.08 24.71
C LEU A 107 -12.83 -6.02 24.10
N ALA A 108 -12.50 -7.30 23.87
CA ALA A 108 -13.44 -8.30 23.40
C ALA A 108 -14.52 -8.61 24.45
N SER A 109 -14.15 -8.70 25.74
CA SER A 109 -15.12 -8.93 26.81
C SER A 109 -16.08 -7.76 27.02
N LEU A 110 -15.61 -6.52 26.82
CA LEU A 110 -16.46 -5.32 26.81
C LEU A 110 -17.35 -5.26 25.56
N GLY A 111 -16.82 -5.63 24.40
CA GLY A 111 -17.57 -5.67 23.14
C GLY A 111 -18.74 -6.65 23.16
N HIS A 112 -18.57 -7.84 23.74
CA HIS A 112 -19.63 -8.84 23.88
C HIS A 112 -20.80 -8.38 24.78
N ARG A 113 -20.57 -7.41 25.67
CA ARG A 113 -21.64 -6.84 26.52
C ARG A 113 -22.49 -5.78 25.80
N ASN A 114 -21.99 -5.17 24.73
CA ASN A 114 -22.68 -4.11 23.99
C ASN A 114 -23.44 -4.60 22.75
N THR A 115 -23.34 -5.88 22.38
CA THR A 115 -24.00 -6.43 21.19
C THR A 115 -25.42 -6.95 21.44
N SER A 116 -25.88 -6.98 22.69
CA SER A 116 -27.23 -7.45 23.04
C SER A 116 -28.34 -6.42 22.75
N THR A 117 -28.02 -5.18 22.38
CA THR A 117 -29.01 -4.08 22.28
C THR A 117 -28.94 -3.25 20.99
N ALA A 118 -28.04 -3.53 20.04
CA ALA A 118 -27.95 -2.76 18.80
C ALA A 118 -27.72 -3.68 17.59
N GLY A 119 -28.47 -3.45 16.50
CA GLY A 119 -28.32 -4.13 15.20
C GLY A 119 -26.91 -3.99 14.59
N PRO A 120 -26.68 -4.46 13.33
CA PRO A 120 -25.35 -4.46 12.72
C PRO A 120 -24.81 -3.03 12.59
N SER A 121 -24.10 -2.58 13.61
CA SER A 121 -23.67 -1.20 13.78
C SER A 121 -22.30 -0.98 13.18
N THR A 122 -21.94 0.29 13.00
CA THR A 122 -20.58 0.76 12.71
C THR A 122 -19.50 0.03 13.53
N GLY A 123 -19.83 -0.43 14.75
CA GLY A 123 -18.95 -1.24 15.60
C GLY A 123 -18.46 -2.55 14.98
N GLN A 124 -19.27 -3.25 14.18
CA GLN A 124 -18.84 -4.48 13.50
C GLN A 124 -17.80 -4.18 12.41
N LYS A 125 -17.99 -3.11 11.63
CA LYS A 125 -17.03 -2.65 10.61
C LYS A 125 -15.69 -2.24 11.25
N TRP A 126 -15.73 -1.54 12.39
CA TRP A 126 -14.53 -1.18 13.16
C TRP A 126 -13.82 -2.38 13.79
N ASN A 127 -14.56 -3.44 14.16
CA ASN A 127 -13.97 -4.67 14.68
C ASN A 127 -13.21 -5.44 13.61
N ALA A 128 -13.77 -5.54 12.39
CA ALA A 128 -13.09 -6.18 11.26
C ALA A 128 -11.76 -5.47 10.93
N PHE A 129 -11.77 -4.14 10.82
CA PHE A 129 -10.56 -3.35 10.59
C PHE A 129 -9.51 -3.57 11.70
N ARG A 130 -9.92 -3.54 12.98
CA ARG A 130 -9.03 -3.81 14.12
C ARG A 130 -8.44 -5.23 14.11
N GLN A 131 -9.24 -6.23 13.75
CA GLN A 131 -8.76 -7.60 13.64
C GLN A 131 -7.71 -7.74 12.53
N THR A 132 -7.91 -7.09 11.38
CA THR A 132 -6.93 -7.03 10.29
C THR A 132 -5.64 -6.37 10.75
N SER A 133 -5.70 -5.18 11.38
CA SER A 133 -4.50 -4.52 11.91
C SER A 133 -3.75 -5.39 12.92
N TYR A 134 -4.47 -6.14 13.76
CA TYR A 134 -3.84 -7.06 14.70
C TYR A 134 -3.15 -8.23 14.00
N LYS A 135 -3.79 -8.88 13.02
CA LYS A 135 -3.18 -9.99 12.26
C LYS A 135 -1.92 -9.52 11.55
N LEU A 136 -1.95 -8.31 11.00
CA LEU A 136 -0.81 -7.69 10.34
C LEU A 136 0.34 -7.39 11.31
N LEU A 137 0.03 -6.85 12.49
CA LEU A 137 1.01 -6.54 13.56
C LEU A 137 1.59 -7.78 14.23
N ALA A 138 0.78 -8.81 14.45
CA ALA A 138 1.17 -10.01 15.19
C ALA A 138 1.64 -11.16 14.28
N GLY A 139 1.33 -11.11 12.99
CA GLY A 139 1.65 -12.14 12.01
C GLY A 139 3.12 -12.07 11.59
N GLN A 140 3.88 -13.13 11.89
CA GLN A 140 5.28 -13.22 11.45
C GLN A 140 5.40 -13.20 9.93
N GLN A 141 4.52 -13.89 9.19
CA GLN A 141 4.56 -13.91 7.72
C GLN A 141 4.34 -12.50 7.13
N GLY A 142 3.38 -11.74 7.67
CA GLY A 142 3.13 -10.37 7.23
C GLY A 142 4.36 -9.47 7.39
N GLN A 143 5.00 -9.50 8.57
CA GLN A 143 6.24 -8.75 8.81
C GLN A 143 7.40 -9.19 7.90
N GLN A 144 7.47 -10.47 7.57
CA GLN A 144 8.51 -11.02 6.70
C GLN A 144 8.37 -10.58 5.25
N ALA A 145 7.15 -10.34 4.76
CA ALA A 145 6.92 -9.82 3.42
C ALA A 145 7.57 -8.44 3.23
N PHE A 146 7.46 -7.58 4.25
CA PHE A 146 8.09 -6.26 4.28
C PHE A 146 9.59 -6.28 4.63
N ASN A 147 10.20 -7.42 4.95
CA ASN A 147 11.61 -7.46 5.34
C ASN A 147 12.55 -7.67 4.14
N PHE A 148 13.22 -6.61 3.72
CA PHE A 148 14.12 -6.58 2.57
C PHE A 148 15.41 -7.38 2.81
N ASN A 149 15.78 -7.60 4.08
CA ASN A 149 17.03 -8.28 4.44
C ASN A 149 16.97 -9.80 4.25
N ARG A 150 15.83 -10.34 3.84
CA ARG A 150 15.67 -11.78 3.58
C ARG A 150 16.16 -12.21 2.20
N GLU A 151 16.50 -11.26 1.35
CA GLU A 151 16.91 -11.51 -0.02
C GLU A 151 18.38 -11.15 -0.23
N PRO A 152 19.06 -11.81 -1.17
CA PRO A 152 20.43 -11.44 -1.54
C PRO A 152 20.50 -9.96 -1.95
N ARG A 153 21.57 -9.29 -1.51
CA ARG A 153 21.84 -7.89 -1.87
C ARG A 153 21.83 -7.67 -3.39
N ARG A 154 22.38 -8.61 -4.15
CA ARG A 154 22.41 -8.58 -5.63
C ARG A 154 21.02 -8.47 -6.24
N LEU A 155 20.01 -9.10 -5.63
CA LEU A 155 18.63 -8.99 -6.11
C LEU A 155 18.09 -7.58 -5.87
N ARG A 156 18.38 -6.96 -4.72
CA ARG A 156 17.98 -5.58 -4.45
C ARG A 156 18.67 -4.56 -5.36
N GLU A 157 19.92 -4.83 -5.73
CA GLU A 157 20.69 -3.97 -6.64
C GLU A 157 20.19 -4.05 -8.09
N MET A 158 19.67 -5.21 -8.51
CA MET A 158 19.06 -5.38 -9.84
C MET A 158 17.90 -4.39 -10.06
N TYR A 159 17.11 -4.13 -9.02
CA TYR A 159 16.00 -3.17 -9.06
C TYR A 159 16.43 -1.71 -8.96
N ASP A 160 17.72 -1.40 -8.81
CA ASP A 160 18.28 -0.06 -8.56
C ASP A 160 18.04 0.46 -7.11
N PRO A 161 19.05 1.06 -6.45
CA PRO A 161 18.87 1.83 -5.21
C PRO A 161 18.18 3.18 -5.47
N ASN A 162 16.95 3.14 -5.95
CA ASN A 162 16.08 4.30 -6.03
C ASN A 162 14.70 3.97 -5.44
N ALA A 163 13.89 4.99 -5.13
CA ALA A 163 12.59 4.80 -4.47
C ALA A 163 11.63 3.90 -5.28
N MET A 164 11.63 4.02 -6.61
CA MET A 164 10.83 3.16 -7.49
C MET A 164 11.38 1.73 -7.48
N GLY A 165 12.68 1.56 -7.58
CA GLY A 165 13.36 0.27 -7.50
C GLY A 165 13.05 -0.51 -6.24
N GLN A 166 13.27 0.13 -5.09
CA GLN A 166 12.99 -0.46 -3.79
C GLN A 166 11.48 -0.69 -3.57
N GLY A 167 10.63 0.16 -4.16
CA GLY A 167 9.18 -0.03 -4.16
C GLY A 167 8.75 -1.24 -4.97
N THR A 168 9.19 -1.35 -6.22
CA THR A 168 8.89 -2.49 -7.10
C THR A 168 9.43 -3.80 -6.52
N PHE A 169 10.60 -3.77 -5.90
CA PHE A 169 11.14 -4.93 -5.16
C PHE A 169 10.23 -5.37 -4.01
N LEU A 170 9.71 -4.42 -3.21
CA LEU A 170 8.73 -4.72 -2.18
C LEU A 170 7.41 -5.24 -2.78
N ALA A 171 6.98 -4.69 -3.91
CA ALA A 171 5.77 -5.15 -4.60
C ALA A 171 5.87 -6.64 -4.95
N ARG A 172 7.00 -7.06 -5.54
CA ARG A 172 7.26 -8.48 -5.82
C ARG A 172 7.16 -9.34 -4.56
N ARG A 173 7.76 -8.91 -3.44
CA ARG A 173 7.68 -9.64 -2.16
C ARG A 173 6.26 -9.76 -1.61
N LEU A 174 5.46 -8.70 -1.76
CA LEU A 174 4.06 -8.70 -1.31
C LEU A 174 3.20 -9.64 -2.16
N VAL A 175 3.40 -9.64 -3.47
CA VAL A 175 2.72 -10.57 -4.39
C VAL A 175 3.12 -12.01 -4.07
N GLU A 176 4.40 -12.29 -3.83
CA GLU A 176 4.88 -13.61 -3.39
C GLU A 176 4.29 -14.03 -2.03
N ALA A 177 3.99 -13.07 -1.15
CA ALA A 177 3.30 -13.31 0.12
C ALA A 177 1.77 -13.42 -0.02
N GLY A 178 1.25 -13.41 -1.25
CA GLY A 178 -0.16 -13.63 -1.58
C GLY A 178 -1.02 -12.37 -1.68
N VAL A 179 -0.44 -11.16 -1.62
CA VAL A 179 -1.20 -9.91 -1.80
C VAL A 179 -1.72 -9.84 -3.23
N SER A 180 -3.04 -9.71 -3.40
CA SER A 180 -3.69 -9.81 -4.71
C SER A 180 -3.52 -8.58 -5.61
N CYS A 181 -3.32 -7.39 -5.03
CA CYS A 181 -3.13 -6.16 -5.81
C CYS A 181 -2.14 -5.23 -5.10
N VAL A 182 -1.07 -4.87 -5.81
CA VAL A 182 -0.07 -3.91 -5.33
C VAL A 182 0.05 -2.75 -6.32
N LEU A 183 -0.10 -1.53 -5.82
CA LEU A 183 0.11 -0.30 -6.58
C LEU A 183 1.50 0.26 -6.24
N ALA A 184 2.46 0.16 -7.16
CA ALA A 184 3.76 0.79 -7.02
C ALA A 184 3.76 2.19 -7.63
N ASN A 185 3.97 3.23 -6.83
CA ASN A 185 3.95 4.60 -7.34
C ASN A 185 5.33 5.03 -7.85
N SER A 186 5.41 5.39 -9.13
CA SER A 186 6.64 5.83 -9.80
C SER A 186 6.83 7.35 -9.82
N SER A 187 5.80 8.14 -9.49
CA SER A 187 5.81 9.58 -9.74
C SER A 187 5.95 10.41 -8.48
N ILE A 188 6.78 11.45 -8.56
CA ILE A 188 6.75 12.56 -7.61
C ILE A 188 5.90 13.66 -8.24
N ASN A 189 4.74 13.95 -7.66
CA ASN A 189 3.92 15.13 -7.97
C ASN A 189 3.59 15.32 -9.47
N ASN A 190 3.13 14.27 -10.17
CA ASN A 190 2.72 14.34 -11.58
C ASN A 190 3.88 14.61 -12.56
N SER A 191 5.09 14.20 -12.21
CA SER A 191 6.31 14.36 -13.03
C SER A 191 6.22 13.84 -14.47
N TRP A 192 5.25 12.97 -14.77
CA TRP A 192 5.02 12.41 -16.10
C TRP A 192 4.23 13.34 -17.04
N ASP A 193 3.57 14.37 -16.50
CA ASP A 193 2.86 15.39 -17.26
C ASP A 193 3.82 16.56 -17.55
N ALA A 194 4.85 16.30 -18.35
CA ALA A 194 5.84 17.30 -18.70
C ALA A 194 5.23 18.32 -19.68
N HIS A 195 5.20 19.59 -19.28
CA HIS A 195 4.72 20.70 -20.11
C HIS A 195 5.86 21.44 -20.85
N SER A 196 7.11 21.06 -20.60
CA SER A 196 8.31 21.67 -21.19
C SER A 196 9.50 20.71 -21.12
N ASP A 197 10.43 20.82 -22.06
CA ASP A 197 11.69 20.05 -22.12
C ASP A 197 11.49 18.51 -22.01
N ASN A 198 10.45 18.02 -22.68
CA ASN A 198 9.94 16.66 -22.53
C ASN A 198 11.00 15.60 -22.85
N PHE A 199 11.73 15.76 -23.96
CA PHE A 199 12.69 14.75 -24.41
C PHE A 199 13.87 14.57 -23.45
N ASN A 200 14.45 15.67 -22.97
CA ASN A 200 15.56 15.61 -22.02
C ASN A 200 15.09 15.12 -20.65
N THR A 201 13.94 15.61 -20.17
CA THR A 201 13.34 15.17 -18.91
C THR A 201 13.04 13.67 -18.91
N LEU A 202 12.43 13.16 -19.98
CA LEU A 202 12.15 11.74 -20.13
C LEU A 202 13.45 10.93 -20.14
N LYS A 203 14.41 11.29 -20.99
CA LYS A 203 15.66 10.55 -21.16
C LYS A 203 16.54 10.56 -19.90
N ALA A 204 16.62 11.68 -19.20
CA ALA A 204 17.57 11.86 -18.10
C ALA A 204 16.97 11.57 -16.72
N ALA A 205 15.66 11.75 -16.51
CA ALA A 205 15.08 11.75 -15.18
C ALA A 205 13.91 10.77 -14.97
N LEU A 206 13.13 10.44 -16.01
CA LEU A 206 11.91 9.62 -15.84
C LEU A 206 12.04 8.19 -16.34
N LEU A 207 12.60 7.99 -17.55
CA LEU A 207 12.69 6.67 -18.15
C LEU A 207 13.70 5.76 -17.44
N PRO A 208 14.97 6.17 -17.17
CA PRO A 208 15.94 5.27 -16.54
C PRO A 208 15.50 4.71 -15.18
N PRO A 209 15.01 5.51 -14.20
CA PRO A 209 14.58 4.98 -12.91
C PRO A 209 13.28 4.17 -12.97
N MET A 210 12.57 4.17 -14.10
CA MET A 210 11.36 3.35 -14.34
C MET A 210 11.69 2.04 -15.07
N ASP A 211 12.51 2.11 -16.11
CA ASP A 211 12.84 0.99 -16.99
C ASP A 211 13.58 -0.12 -16.23
N GLN A 212 14.59 0.23 -15.43
CA GLN A 212 15.38 -0.75 -14.70
C GLN A 212 14.55 -1.56 -13.68
N PRO A 213 13.74 -0.94 -12.78
CA PRO A 213 12.86 -1.69 -11.90
C PRO A 213 11.81 -2.54 -12.63
N ALA A 214 11.28 -2.05 -13.76
CA ALA A 214 10.28 -2.79 -14.54
C ALA A 214 10.89 -4.05 -15.18
N SER A 215 12.05 -3.90 -15.82
CA SER A 215 12.81 -5.02 -16.39
C SER A 215 13.24 -6.03 -15.30
N ALA A 216 13.71 -5.53 -14.15
CA ALA A 216 14.07 -6.36 -13.00
C ALA A 216 12.85 -7.15 -12.47
N LEU A 217 11.68 -6.51 -12.35
CA LEU A 217 10.46 -7.17 -11.90
C LEU A 217 10.06 -8.32 -12.82
N LEU A 218 9.98 -8.06 -14.14
CA LEU A 218 9.59 -9.08 -15.11
C LEU A 218 10.58 -10.26 -15.10
N THR A 219 11.88 -9.96 -15.03
CA THR A 219 12.94 -10.97 -14.94
C THR A 219 12.82 -11.80 -13.66
N ASP A 220 12.60 -11.17 -12.51
CA ASP A 220 12.48 -11.84 -11.20
C ASP A 220 11.21 -12.70 -11.16
N LEU A 221 10.08 -12.20 -11.66
CA LEU A 221 8.84 -12.98 -11.77
C LEU A 221 9.00 -14.18 -12.71
N GLN A 222 9.69 -14.01 -13.84
CA GLN A 222 9.96 -15.11 -14.77
C GLN A 222 10.84 -16.19 -14.13
N GLN A 223 11.93 -15.79 -13.47
CA GLN A 223 12.84 -16.72 -12.79
C GLN A 223 12.16 -17.52 -11.67
N ARG A 224 11.11 -16.96 -11.08
CA ARG A 224 10.28 -17.60 -10.05
C ARG A 224 9.10 -18.39 -10.60
N GLY A 225 8.87 -18.36 -11.92
CA GLY A 225 7.72 -19.01 -12.56
C GLY A 225 6.37 -18.36 -12.19
N MET A 226 6.37 -17.07 -11.83
CA MET A 226 5.18 -16.36 -11.36
C MET A 226 4.44 -15.61 -12.48
N LEU A 227 5.02 -15.47 -13.67
CA LEU A 227 4.40 -14.69 -14.76
C LEU A 227 3.08 -15.29 -15.26
N ASP A 228 2.85 -16.59 -15.06
CA ASP A 228 1.58 -17.25 -15.42
C ASP A 228 0.44 -16.86 -14.47
N GLU A 229 0.76 -16.37 -13.26
CA GLU A 229 -0.21 -16.03 -12.20
C GLU A 229 -0.25 -14.53 -11.89
N VAL A 230 0.74 -13.75 -12.34
CA VAL A 230 0.90 -12.33 -12.01
C VAL A 230 0.79 -11.47 -13.26
N LEU A 231 -0.22 -10.59 -13.27
CA LEU A 231 -0.36 -9.53 -14.26
C LEU A 231 0.39 -8.27 -13.81
N VAL A 232 1.29 -7.75 -14.66
CA VAL A 232 1.99 -6.47 -14.47
C VAL A 232 1.38 -5.42 -15.40
N LEU A 233 1.05 -4.24 -14.86
CA LEU A 233 0.41 -3.11 -15.56
C LEU A 233 1.18 -1.81 -15.34
#